data_AF-A0A813MU82-F1
#
_entry.id   AF-A0A813MU82-F1
#
_cell.length_a   1.000
_cell.length_b   1.000
_cell.length_c   1.000
_cell.angle_alpha   90.00
_cell.angle_beta   90.00
_cell.angle_gamma   90.00
#
_symmetry.space_group_name_H-M   'P 1'
#
loop_
_entity.id
_entity.type
_entity.pdbx_description
1 polymer ?
#
loop_
_entity_poly.entity_id
_entity_poly.type
_entity_poly.pdbx_seq_one_letter_code
_entity_poly.pdbx_strand_id
1 'polypeptide(L)'
;MFTINHWFHRNPLKSTALVSFDHRTSPSSTDAMQICHQLRQLRFDLLQLLCNPTLETSNIRDIFDQYMSLLTGFVTSPDGSSDDSKLRYTTKFYWSDSLTKTDVITDVQDAQFEICCMTINVAMWYTKHAAYVASKSSMPSDKDALDVHKSLRIAAGMLKHVMDVEVRKLQDVKLPPCSDLNEKVLAAYYYSCLGEFHEVTVARAMNAKQDNALISSISNQISQYFDMGGQQLASLDEKVVGHWRMYFGLKSKFYLAEARAYQALDFLKKNDAPNALKAAEEASKVQQQAASFCEQYSKTKGAGSPQRHPFFLQLDSLIRRVQSTVEFENNIIHHKRAAADLPSLDNNPTHGILPAEEYIPAKLNSLFSPNTYRAFDIGRNVGKPYKEDKRAREIKEAREMPIPQGMPPSESACTIA
;
A
#
# COMPACT_ATOMS: atom_id res chain seq x y z
N MET A 1 22.84 -18.93 -0.65
CA MET A 1 21.46 -18.60 -1.09
C MET A 1 21.09 -17.31 -0.39
N PHE A 2 20.65 -16.27 -1.09
CA PHE A 2 20.18 -15.06 -0.40
C PHE A 2 18.82 -15.40 0.20
N THR A 3 18.73 -15.33 1.53
CA THR A 3 17.46 -15.43 2.26
C THR A 3 16.63 -14.20 1.87
N ILE A 4 15.39 -14.39 1.42
CA ILE A 4 14.52 -13.27 1.04
C ILE A 4 13.65 -12.95 2.25
N ASN A 5 14.07 -11.97 3.04
CA ASN A 5 13.30 -11.49 4.17
C ASN A 5 12.85 -10.07 3.86
N HIS A 6 11.54 -9.87 3.73
CA HIS A 6 10.99 -8.53 3.59
C HIS A 6 10.40 -8.07 4.91
N TRP A 7 10.53 -6.77 5.18
CA TRP A 7 9.88 -6.11 6.30
C TRP A 7 9.11 -4.92 5.75
N PHE A 8 7.82 -4.86 6.07
CA PHE A 8 6.92 -3.89 5.47
C PHE A 8 6.13 -3.14 6.54
N HIS A 9 6.24 -1.82 6.53
CA HIS A 9 5.42 -1.00 7.41
C HIS A 9 3.94 -1.09 7.00
N ARG A 10 3.03 -1.20 7.97
CA ARG A 10 1.59 -1.22 7.74
C ARG A 10 0.91 -0.23 8.66
N ASN A 11 0.12 0.66 8.06
CA ASN A 11 -0.86 1.46 8.78
C ASN A 11 -2.11 0.62 9.11
N PRO A 12 -2.89 0.99 10.14
CA PRO A 12 -4.11 0.26 10.49
C PRO A 12 -5.21 0.35 9.43
N LEU A 13 -6.08 -0.66 9.39
CA LEU A 13 -7.29 -0.62 8.56
C LEU A 13 -8.24 0.50 8.98
N LYS A 14 -8.97 1.01 8.01
CA LYS A 14 -10.07 1.94 8.26
C LYS A 14 -11.20 1.20 8.97
N SER A 15 -11.86 1.90 9.89
CA SER A 15 -13.02 1.41 10.62
C SER A 15 -14.27 2.19 10.21
N THR A 16 -15.44 1.56 10.25
CA THR A 16 -16.69 2.17 9.78
C THR A 16 -17.90 1.75 10.60
N ALA A 17 -18.93 2.59 10.61
CA ALA A 17 -20.21 2.28 11.23
C ALA A 17 -21.01 1.24 10.42
N LEU A 18 -22.00 0.61 11.08
CA LEU A 18 -22.99 -0.23 10.42
C LEU A 18 -23.91 0.62 9.53
N VAL A 19 -24.31 0.06 8.38
CA VAL A 19 -25.13 0.74 7.37
C VAL A 19 -26.30 -0.15 6.98
N SER A 20 -27.53 0.38 7.00
CA SER A 20 -28.74 -0.40 6.72
C SER A 20 -29.20 -0.33 5.25
N PHE A 21 -28.86 0.73 4.51
CA PHE A 21 -29.20 0.98 3.09
C PHE A 21 -30.71 1.09 2.74
N ASP A 22 -31.64 0.92 3.68
CA ASP A 22 -33.09 0.87 3.44
C ASP A 22 -33.85 2.13 3.92
N HIS A 23 -33.29 2.89 4.87
CA HIS A 23 -34.02 3.98 5.54
C HIS A 23 -34.51 5.10 4.61
N ARG A 24 -33.65 5.59 3.72
CA ARG A 24 -33.98 6.73 2.83
C ARG A 24 -34.30 6.34 1.41
N THR A 25 -33.91 5.12 1.01
CA THR A 25 -34.13 4.55 -0.31
C THR A 25 -35.56 4.08 -0.49
N SER A 26 -36.25 3.68 0.60
CA SER A 26 -37.65 3.25 0.61
C SER A 26 -37.99 2.30 -0.54
N PRO A 27 -37.35 1.11 -0.58
CA PRO A 27 -37.60 0.11 -1.61
C PRO A 27 -39.04 -0.42 -1.51
N SER A 28 -39.73 -0.51 -2.66
CA SER A 28 -41.12 -0.99 -2.71
C SER A 28 -41.30 -2.35 -3.41
N SER A 29 -40.33 -2.81 -4.20
CA SER A 29 -40.34 -4.14 -4.83
C SER A 29 -39.46 -5.14 -4.08
N THR A 30 -39.73 -6.44 -4.26
CA THR A 30 -38.92 -7.53 -3.71
C THR A 30 -37.44 -7.41 -4.10
N ASP A 31 -37.15 -7.14 -5.38
CA ASP A 31 -35.78 -7.00 -5.87
C ASP A 31 -35.06 -5.78 -5.24
N ALA A 32 -35.76 -4.66 -5.05
CA ALA A 32 -35.18 -3.47 -4.42
C ALA A 32 -34.89 -3.72 -2.94
N MET A 33 -35.77 -4.45 -2.23
CA MET A 33 -35.52 -4.88 -0.85
C MET A 33 -34.34 -5.86 -0.77
N GLN A 34 -34.25 -6.78 -1.74
CA GLN A 34 -33.15 -7.74 -1.85
C GLN A 34 -31.81 -7.04 -2.05
N ILE A 35 -31.73 -6.00 -2.89
CA ILE A 35 -30.53 -5.19 -3.08
C ILE A 35 -30.06 -4.59 -1.75
N CYS A 36 -30.96 -3.93 -0.99
CA CYS A 36 -30.61 -3.35 0.31
C CYS A 36 -30.13 -4.41 1.31
N HIS A 37 -30.77 -5.59 1.32
CA HIS A 37 -30.37 -6.69 2.18
C HIS A 37 -28.98 -7.24 1.80
N GLN A 38 -28.73 -7.50 0.51
CA GLN A 38 -27.45 -8.00 0.03
C GLN A 38 -26.32 -7.00 0.24
N LEU A 39 -26.55 -5.69 0.00
CA LEU A 39 -25.57 -4.64 0.29
C LEU A 39 -25.15 -4.67 1.75
N ARG A 40 -26.12 -4.75 2.67
CA ARG A 40 -25.85 -4.82 4.11
C ARG A 40 -25.03 -6.05 4.48
N GLN A 41 -25.44 -7.22 3.97
CA GLN A 41 -24.80 -8.50 4.29
C GLN A 41 -23.39 -8.58 3.72
N LEU A 42 -23.21 -8.32 2.42
CA LEU A 42 -21.91 -8.35 1.75
C LEU A 42 -20.92 -7.34 2.37
N ARG A 43 -21.40 -6.14 2.71
CA ARG A 43 -20.56 -5.15 3.39
C ARG A 43 -20.09 -5.64 4.76
N PHE A 44 -21.00 -6.23 5.54
CA PHE A 44 -20.67 -6.77 6.86
C PHE A 44 -19.66 -7.91 6.74
N ASP A 45 -19.92 -8.89 5.85
CA ASP A 45 -19.06 -10.04 5.63
C ASP A 45 -17.67 -9.61 5.17
N LEU A 46 -17.60 -8.69 4.20
CA LEU A 46 -16.33 -8.14 3.72
C LEU A 46 -15.51 -7.53 4.86
N LEU A 47 -16.12 -6.65 5.67
CA LEU A 47 -15.43 -6.00 6.79
C LEU A 47 -14.91 -7.00 7.83
N GLN A 48 -15.62 -8.11 8.06
CA GLN A 48 -15.11 -9.17 8.93
C GLN A 48 -13.89 -9.88 8.33
N LEU A 49 -13.92 -10.18 7.03
CA LEU A 49 -12.82 -10.86 6.36
C LEU A 49 -11.57 -9.98 6.27
N LEU A 50 -11.71 -8.66 6.10
CA LEU A 50 -10.57 -7.74 6.04
C LEU A 50 -9.74 -7.72 7.33
N CYS A 51 -10.29 -8.15 8.47
CA CYS A 51 -9.50 -8.24 9.71
C CYS A 51 -8.52 -9.43 9.73
N ASN A 52 -8.62 -10.35 8.76
CA ASN A 52 -7.79 -11.55 8.70
C ASN A 52 -6.90 -11.57 7.43
N PRO A 53 -5.58 -11.28 7.55
CA PRO A 53 -4.65 -11.30 6.43
C PRO A 53 -4.23 -12.71 6.01
N THR A 54 -4.67 -13.78 6.68
CA THR A 54 -4.31 -15.17 6.33
C THR A 54 -5.19 -15.77 5.25
N LEU A 55 -6.29 -15.11 4.90
CA LEU A 55 -7.25 -15.56 3.90
C LEU A 55 -6.65 -15.51 2.49
N GLU A 56 -7.20 -16.32 1.58
CA GLU A 56 -6.80 -16.26 0.17
C GLU A 56 -7.36 -15.00 -0.50
N THR A 57 -6.60 -14.47 -1.45
CA THR A 57 -6.93 -13.25 -2.18
C THR A 57 -8.23 -13.36 -2.99
N SER A 58 -8.57 -14.56 -3.45
CA SER A 58 -9.84 -14.87 -4.14
C SER A 58 -11.06 -14.63 -3.25
N ASN A 59 -11.04 -15.09 -2.00
CA ASN A 59 -12.17 -14.92 -1.07
C ASN A 59 -12.52 -13.45 -0.85
N ILE A 60 -11.50 -12.59 -0.74
CA ILE A 60 -11.69 -11.15 -0.57
C ILE A 60 -12.21 -10.54 -1.87
N ARG A 61 -11.60 -10.89 -3.01
CA ARG A 61 -11.98 -10.36 -4.32
C ARG A 61 -13.43 -10.67 -4.67
N ASP A 62 -13.88 -11.91 -4.44
CA ASP A 62 -15.22 -12.36 -4.82
C ASP A 62 -16.31 -11.58 -4.06
N ILE A 63 -16.15 -11.38 -2.75
CA ILE A 63 -17.12 -10.66 -1.93
C ILE A 63 -17.05 -9.16 -2.21
N PHE A 64 -15.84 -8.62 -2.40
CA PHE A 64 -15.64 -7.23 -2.78
C PHE A 64 -16.31 -6.88 -4.11
N ASP A 65 -16.11 -7.71 -5.15
CA ASP A 65 -16.73 -7.47 -6.46
C ASP A 65 -18.25 -7.58 -6.40
N GLN A 66 -18.79 -8.52 -5.62
CA GLN A 66 -20.24 -8.61 -5.39
C GLN A 66 -20.77 -7.35 -4.71
N TYR A 67 -20.11 -6.88 -3.64
CA TYR A 67 -20.49 -5.64 -2.96
C TYR A 67 -20.44 -4.43 -3.90
N MET A 68 -19.31 -4.25 -4.60
CA MET A 68 -19.11 -3.13 -5.52
C MET A 68 -20.06 -3.16 -6.71
N SER A 69 -20.41 -4.35 -7.23
CA SER A 69 -21.38 -4.48 -8.33
C SER A 69 -22.75 -3.92 -7.96
N LEU A 70 -23.19 -4.07 -6.71
CA LEU A 70 -24.44 -3.52 -6.19
C LEU A 70 -24.30 -2.04 -5.85
N LEU A 71 -23.21 -1.66 -5.15
CA LEU A 71 -23.01 -0.27 -4.72
C LEU A 71 -22.84 0.68 -5.92
N THR A 72 -22.32 0.19 -7.04
CA THR A 72 -22.23 0.97 -8.28
C THR A 72 -23.61 1.46 -8.76
N GLY A 73 -24.69 0.71 -8.52
CA GLY A 73 -26.06 1.14 -8.84
C GLY A 73 -26.56 2.31 -7.96
N PHE A 74 -25.90 2.55 -6.83
CA PHE A 74 -26.12 3.75 -6.02
C PHE A 74 -25.40 4.98 -6.58
N VAL A 75 -24.43 4.82 -7.48
CA VAL A 75 -23.65 5.94 -8.04
C VAL A 75 -24.01 6.19 -9.51
N THR A 76 -24.06 5.14 -10.32
CA THR A 76 -24.36 5.22 -11.76
C THR A 76 -25.82 4.85 -12.01
N SER A 77 -26.52 5.64 -12.81
CA SER A 77 -27.91 5.36 -13.15
C SER A 77 -28.05 4.09 -14.01
N PRO A 78 -28.88 3.10 -13.61
CA PRO A 78 -29.07 1.86 -14.37
C PRO A 78 -29.82 2.02 -15.70
N ASP A 79 -30.42 3.19 -15.95
CA ASP A 79 -31.19 3.49 -17.16
C ASP A 79 -30.32 4.08 -18.30
N GLY A 80 -29.02 4.20 -18.08
CA GLY A 80 -28.06 4.72 -19.07
C GLY A 80 -28.09 6.23 -19.23
N SER A 81 -28.73 6.98 -18.31
CA SER A 81 -28.57 8.43 -18.25
C SER A 81 -27.13 8.81 -17.91
N SER A 82 -26.69 9.99 -18.34
CA SER A 82 -25.41 10.58 -17.94
C SER A 82 -25.41 11.15 -16.52
N ASP A 83 -26.58 11.13 -15.87
CA ASP A 83 -26.77 11.69 -14.53
C ASP A 83 -26.36 10.69 -13.46
N ASP A 84 -25.99 11.20 -12.30
CA ASP A 84 -25.77 10.38 -11.12
C ASP A 84 -27.06 9.64 -10.73
N SER A 85 -26.88 8.46 -10.15
CA SER A 85 -27.99 7.71 -9.57
C SER A 85 -28.69 8.55 -8.49
N LYS A 86 -30.03 8.56 -8.52
CA LYS A 86 -30.89 9.19 -7.51
C LYS A 86 -30.65 8.65 -6.09
N LEU A 87 -29.94 7.52 -5.98
CA LEU A 87 -29.58 6.86 -4.73
C LEU A 87 -28.23 7.34 -4.16
N ARG A 88 -27.44 8.10 -4.93
CA ARG A 88 -26.07 8.49 -4.55
C ARG A 88 -26.00 9.12 -3.17
N TYR A 89 -26.93 10.03 -2.91
CA TYR A 89 -26.98 10.81 -1.68
C TYR A 89 -28.02 10.28 -0.68
N THR A 90 -28.46 9.02 -0.76
CA THR A 90 -29.48 8.51 0.19
C THR A 90 -28.91 8.00 1.50
N THR A 91 -27.63 7.61 1.52
CA THR A 91 -27.00 6.93 2.67
C THR A 91 -25.83 7.74 3.19
N LYS A 92 -25.74 7.92 4.51
CA LYS A 92 -24.57 8.52 5.15
C LYS A 92 -23.61 7.44 5.64
N PHE A 93 -22.35 7.59 5.29
CA PHE A 93 -21.26 6.69 5.64
C PHE A 93 -20.32 7.39 6.60
N TYR A 94 -19.78 6.63 7.54
CA TYR A 94 -18.89 7.11 8.61
C TYR A 94 -17.63 6.25 8.55
N TRP A 95 -16.47 6.88 8.33
CA TRP A 95 -15.19 6.19 8.24
C TRP A 95 -14.14 6.89 9.07
N SER A 96 -13.31 6.10 9.77
CA SER A 96 -12.02 6.57 10.27
C SER A 96 -11.01 6.61 9.12
N ASP A 97 -9.91 7.34 9.29
CA ASP A 97 -8.76 7.29 8.39
C ASP A 97 -7.68 6.33 8.90
N SER A 98 -6.83 5.85 7.99
CA SER A 98 -5.72 4.93 8.31
C SER A 98 -4.53 5.58 9.02
N LEU A 99 -4.44 6.92 9.01
CA LEU A 99 -3.32 7.66 9.60
C LEU A 99 -3.70 8.41 10.88
N THR A 100 -4.99 8.65 11.13
CA THR A 100 -5.45 9.42 12.29
C THR A 100 -6.24 8.54 13.24
N LYS A 101 -6.34 8.97 14.50
CA LYS A 101 -7.07 8.23 15.52
C LYS A 101 -8.52 8.01 15.11
N THR A 102 -9.11 6.95 15.63
CA THR A 102 -10.51 6.57 15.37
C THR A 102 -11.55 7.51 15.98
N ASP A 103 -11.14 8.50 16.78
CA ASP A 103 -12.00 9.58 17.25
C ASP A 103 -12.22 10.68 16.19
N VAL A 104 -11.39 10.73 15.14
CA VAL A 104 -11.59 11.58 13.97
C VAL A 104 -12.36 10.80 12.91
N ILE A 105 -13.69 10.98 12.90
CA ILE A 105 -14.58 10.33 11.95
C ILE A 105 -15.00 11.29 10.85
N THR A 106 -14.77 10.89 9.60
CA THR A 106 -15.27 11.57 8.41
C THR A 106 -16.65 10.98 8.07
N ASP A 107 -17.68 11.83 8.07
CA ASP A 107 -19.04 11.44 7.73
C ASP A 107 -19.54 12.12 6.45
N VAL A 108 -19.88 11.32 5.44
CA VAL A 108 -20.27 11.82 4.11
C VAL A 108 -21.51 11.08 3.63
N GLN A 109 -22.49 11.85 3.16
CA GLN A 109 -23.73 11.30 2.59
C GLN A 109 -23.59 11.11 1.08
N ASP A 110 -22.64 10.28 0.65
CA ASP A 110 -22.36 10.00 -0.76
C ASP A 110 -21.89 8.54 -0.93
N ALA A 111 -22.56 7.76 -1.77
CA ALA A 111 -22.16 6.39 -2.09
C ALA A 111 -20.80 6.32 -2.83
N GLN A 112 -20.40 7.37 -3.54
CA GLN A 112 -19.07 7.47 -4.14
C GLN A 112 -17.97 7.49 -3.08
N PHE A 113 -18.23 8.10 -1.91
CA PHE A 113 -17.28 8.12 -0.80
C PHE A 113 -17.09 6.72 -0.22
N GLU A 114 -18.17 5.94 -0.09
CA GLU A 114 -18.08 4.53 0.32
C GLU A 114 -17.28 3.69 -0.69
N ILE A 115 -17.45 3.90 -2.00
CA ILE A 115 -16.63 3.23 -3.02
C ILE A 115 -15.14 3.50 -2.76
N CYS A 116 -14.76 4.77 -2.56
CA CYS A 116 -13.37 5.12 -2.30
C CYS A 116 -12.85 4.47 -1.01
N CYS A 117 -13.56 4.61 0.11
CA CYS A 117 -13.12 4.11 1.41
C CYS A 117 -13.00 2.58 1.43
N MET A 118 -13.98 1.86 0.89
CA MET A 118 -13.93 0.40 0.86
C MET A 118 -12.83 -0.10 -0.09
N THR A 119 -12.65 0.53 -1.26
CA THR A 119 -11.56 0.17 -2.19
C THR A 119 -10.19 0.36 -1.55
N ILE A 120 -9.96 1.46 -0.84
CA ILE A 120 -8.73 1.68 -0.06
C ILE A 120 -8.56 0.59 1.00
N ASN A 121 -9.61 0.27 1.76
CA ASN A 121 -9.51 -0.70 2.85
C ASN A 121 -9.18 -2.11 2.33
N VAL A 122 -9.72 -2.50 1.18
CA VAL A 122 -9.35 -3.75 0.49
C VAL A 122 -7.92 -3.70 -0.04
N ALA A 123 -7.48 -2.57 -0.61
CA ALA A 123 -6.09 -2.40 -1.03
C ALA A 123 -5.13 -2.57 0.17
N MET A 124 -5.47 -1.98 1.32
CA MET A 124 -4.72 -2.12 2.56
C MET A 124 -4.68 -3.58 3.04
N TRP A 125 -5.79 -4.33 2.95
CA TRP A 125 -5.78 -5.76 3.22
C TRP A 125 -4.78 -6.52 2.35
N TYR A 126 -4.73 -6.25 1.04
CA TYR A 126 -3.73 -6.87 0.16
C TYR A 126 -2.29 -6.58 0.60
N THR A 127 -2.01 -5.35 1.05
CA THR A 127 -0.67 -5.03 1.60
C THR A 127 -0.38 -5.83 2.86
N LYS A 128 -1.36 -6.00 3.75
CA LYS A 128 -1.24 -6.76 5.01
C LYS A 128 -1.11 -8.26 4.77
N HIS A 129 -1.87 -8.80 3.82
CA HIS A 129 -1.72 -10.18 3.34
C HIS A 129 -0.30 -10.41 2.81
N ALA A 130 0.22 -9.54 1.94
CA ALA A 130 1.59 -9.62 1.45
C ALA A 130 2.63 -9.58 2.59
N ALA A 131 2.43 -8.70 3.58
CA ALA A 131 3.29 -8.64 4.76
C ALA A 131 3.24 -9.93 5.61
N TYR A 132 2.05 -10.50 5.79
CA TYR A 132 1.86 -11.77 6.46
C TYR A 132 2.55 -12.92 5.72
N VAL A 133 2.32 -13.07 4.42
CA VAL A 133 2.96 -14.11 3.61
C VAL A 133 4.49 -13.97 3.63
N ALA A 134 5.01 -12.75 3.49
CA ALA A 134 6.45 -12.47 3.56
C ALA A 134 7.09 -12.81 4.92
N SER A 135 6.29 -12.85 6.00
CA SER A 135 6.76 -13.15 7.35
C SER A 135 6.73 -14.64 7.73
N LYS A 136 6.10 -15.50 6.92
CA LYS A 136 5.92 -16.93 7.23
C LYS A 136 7.24 -17.70 7.28
N SER A 137 8.20 -17.34 6.44
CA SER A 137 9.45 -18.06 6.27
C SER A 137 10.57 -17.12 5.85
N SER A 138 11.78 -17.39 6.34
CA SER A 138 12.99 -16.70 5.90
C SER A 138 13.48 -17.12 4.51
N MET A 139 12.88 -18.21 3.99
CA MET A 139 13.04 -18.74 2.65
C MET A 139 11.64 -18.97 2.07
N PRO A 140 10.97 -17.93 1.56
CA PRO A 140 9.65 -18.07 0.97
C PRO A 140 9.69 -19.00 -0.25
N SER A 141 8.64 -19.79 -0.45
CA SER A 141 8.49 -20.58 -1.69
C SER A 141 8.27 -19.64 -2.89
N ASP A 142 8.52 -20.13 -4.11
CA ASP A 142 8.22 -19.36 -5.33
C ASP A 142 6.73 -18.96 -5.40
N LYS A 143 5.83 -19.78 -4.81
CA LYS A 143 4.40 -19.47 -4.68
C LYS A 143 4.18 -18.28 -3.74
N ASP A 144 4.81 -18.30 -2.56
CA ASP A 144 4.68 -17.22 -1.57
C ASP A 144 5.25 -15.91 -2.12
N ALA A 145 6.42 -15.95 -2.75
CA ALA A 145 7.03 -14.77 -3.38
C ALA A 145 6.12 -14.18 -4.48
N LEU A 146 5.53 -15.03 -5.32
CA LEU A 146 4.58 -14.60 -6.33
C LEU A 146 3.32 -13.99 -5.71
N ASP A 147 2.83 -14.54 -4.60
CA ASP A 147 1.64 -14.05 -3.90
C ASP A 147 1.86 -12.67 -3.27
N VAL A 148 3.00 -12.46 -2.60
CA VAL A 148 3.44 -11.15 -2.10
C VAL A 148 3.51 -10.14 -3.24
N HIS A 149 4.20 -10.49 -4.33
CA HIS A 149 4.37 -9.63 -5.49
C HIS A 149 3.03 -9.26 -6.13
N LYS A 150 2.14 -10.23 -6.37
CA LYS A 150 0.82 -9.99 -6.97
C LYS A 150 -0.08 -9.15 -6.07
N SER A 151 -0.15 -9.48 -4.78
CA SER A 151 -0.98 -8.76 -3.82
C SER A 151 -0.65 -7.28 -3.75
N LEU A 152 0.64 -6.94 -3.69
CA LEU A 152 1.10 -5.55 -3.69
C LEU A 152 0.86 -4.84 -5.03
N ARG A 153 0.98 -5.53 -6.17
CA ARG A 153 0.66 -4.97 -7.49
C ARG A 153 -0.82 -4.67 -7.66
N ILE A 154 -1.70 -5.53 -7.15
CA ILE A 154 -3.16 -5.32 -7.12
C ILE A 154 -3.48 -4.12 -6.22
N ALA A 155 -2.91 -4.06 -5.01
CA ALA A 155 -3.10 -2.92 -4.10
C ALA A 155 -2.69 -1.59 -4.74
N ALA A 156 -1.53 -1.54 -5.39
CA ALA A 156 -1.07 -0.35 -6.12
C ALA A 156 -2.08 0.08 -7.21
N GLY A 157 -2.65 -0.89 -7.93
CA GLY A 157 -3.68 -0.67 -8.93
C GLY A 157 -4.95 -0.02 -8.38
N MET A 158 -5.46 -0.59 -7.28
CA MET A 158 -6.66 -0.09 -6.60
C MET A 158 -6.45 1.33 -6.07
N LEU A 159 -5.30 1.60 -5.43
CA LEU A 159 -4.96 2.93 -4.91
C LEU A 159 -4.83 3.97 -6.03
N LYS A 160 -4.17 3.59 -7.14
CA LYS A 160 -4.04 4.46 -8.31
C LYS A 160 -5.40 4.80 -8.91
N HIS A 161 -6.27 3.80 -9.05
CA HIS A 161 -7.63 4.02 -9.56
C HIS A 161 -8.43 4.97 -8.66
N VAL A 162 -8.37 4.80 -7.34
CA VAL A 162 -9.04 5.71 -6.41
C VAL A 162 -8.52 7.14 -6.54
N MET A 163 -7.19 7.31 -6.61
CA MET A 163 -6.53 8.61 -6.75
C MET A 163 -6.86 9.31 -8.08
N ASP A 164 -6.79 8.60 -9.19
CA ASP A 164 -6.92 9.18 -10.54
C ASP A 164 -8.38 9.35 -10.96
N VAL A 165 -9.30 8.52 -10.44
CA VAL A 165 -10.68 8.43 -10.91
C VAL A 165 -11.68 8.74 -9.81
N GLU A 166 -11.71 7.95 -8.74
CA GLU A 166 -12.86 7.95 -7.81
C GLU A 166 -12.89 9.17 -6.89
N VAL A 167 -11.74 9.61 -6.35
CA VAL A 167 -11.67 10.81 -5.49
C VAL A 167 -12.09 12.06 -6.26
N ARG A 168 -11.79 12.14 -7.55
CA ARG A 168 -12.16 13.29 -8.40
C ARG A 168 -13.67 13.45 -8.58
N LYS A 169 -14.45 12.39 -8.32
CA LYS A 169 -15.91 12.41 -8.36
C LYS A 169 -16.54 12.91 -7.06
N LEU A 170 -15.76 13.04 -5.97
CA LEU A 170 -16.23 13.58 -4.69
C LEU A 170 -16.26 15.10 -4.75
N GLN A 171 -17.36 15.66 -5.25
CA GLN A 171 -17.58 17.11 -5.24
C GLN A 171 -17.97 17.57 -3.83
N ASP A 172 -17.42 18.71 -3.38
CA ASP A 172 -17.77 19.39 -2.12
C ASP A 172 -17.52 18.64 -0.80
N VAL A 173 -16.80 17.50 -0.82
CA VAL A 173 -16.41 16.79 0.40
C VAL A 173 -15.20 17.46 1.04
N LYS A 174 -15.37 18.00 2.25
CA LYS A 174 -14.27 18.52 3.06
C LYS A 174 -13.57 17.39 3.79
N LEU A 175 -12.42 16.96 3.26
CA LEU A 175 -11.59 15.93 3.88
C LEU A 175 -10.59 16.54 4.87
N PRO A 176 -10.29 15.85 5.99
CA PRO A 176 -9.16 16.21 6.85
C PRO A 176 -7.83 16.25 6.06
N PRO A 177 -6.87 17.13 6.42
CA PRO A 177 -5.61 17.27 5.69
C PRO A 177 -4.82 15.96 5.52
N CYS A 178 -4.81 15.10 6.56
CA CYS A 178 -4.14 13.80 6.53
C CYS A 178 -5.12 12.63 6.29
N SER A 179 -6.28 12.90 5.69
CA SER A 179 -7.19 11.83 5.28
C SER A 179 -6.51 10.88 4.30
N ASP A 180 -6.87 9.61 4.36
CA ASP A 180 -6.39 8.61 3.41
C ASP A 180 -7.01 8.72 2.00
N LEU A 181 -7.93 9.66 1.82
CA LEU A 181 -8.41 10.12 0.51
C LEU A 181 -7.65 11.34 -0.02
N ASN A 182 -6.71 11.92 0.75
CA ASN A 182 -5.84 12.96 0.25
C ASN A 182 -4.92 12.41 -0.84
N GLU A 183 -4.82 13.10 -1.97
CA GLU A 183 -3.98 12.71 -3.12
C GLU A 183 -2.53 12.39 -2.71
N LYS A 184 -1.94 13.16 -1.80
CA LYS A 184 -0.58 12.94 -1.31
C LYS A 184 -0.46 11.65 -0.49
N VAL A 185 -1.46 11.34 0.32
CA VAL A 185 -1.49 10.10 1.11
C VAL A 185 -1.70 8.88 0.21
N LEU A 186 -2.63 8.98 -0.77
CA LEU A 186 -2.85 7.94 -1.77
C LEU A 186 -1.60 7.70 -2.62
N ALA A 187 -0.92 8.76 -3.06
CA ALA A 187 0.33 8.66 -3.80
C ALA A 187 1.43 8.00 -2.95
N ALA A 188 1.55 8.31 -1.66
CA ALA A 188 2.47 7.63 -0.77
C ALA A 188 2.17 6.13 -0.65
N TYR A 189 0.91 5.73 -0.49
CA TYR A 189 0.53 4.32 -0.48
C TYR A 189 0.85 3.62 -1.80
N TYR A 190 0.55 4.27 -2.93
CA TYR A 190 0.88 3.78 -4.26
C TYR A 190 2.38 3.52 -4.43
N TYR A 191 3.22 4.50 -4.06
CA TYR A 191 4.67 4.37 -4.13
C TYR A 191 5.24 3.34 -3.15
N SER A 192 4.66 3.19 -1.95
CA SER A 192 5.01 2.11 -1.03
C SER A 192 4.76 0.74 -1.67
N CYS A 193 3.60 0.54 -2.29
CA CYS A 193 3.29 -0.71 -2.97
C CYS A 193 4.24 -0.97 -4.15
N LEU A 194 4.51 0.06 -4.99
CA LEU A 194 5.48 -0.04 -6.08
C LEU A 194 6.86 -0.47 -5.58
N GLY A 195 7.39 0.20 -4.55
CA GLY A 195 8.67 -0.16 -3.96
C GLY A 195 8.67 -1.60 -3.47
N GLU A 196 7.69 -1.95 -2.65
CA GLU A 196 7.61 -3.25 -1.96
C GLU A 196 7.51 -4.46 -2.90
N PHE A 197 6.72 -4.42 -3.98
CA PHE A 197 6.68 -5.58 -4.88
C PHE A 197 7.94 -5.69 -5.74
N HIS A 198 8.59 -4.57 -6.06
CA HIS A 198 9.88 -4.62 -6.75
C HIS A 198 11.00 -5.12 -5.84
N GLU A 199 10.88 -5.01 -4.51
CA GLU A 199 11.80 -5.70 -3.58
C GLU A 199 11.83 -7.22 -3.85
N VAL A 200 10.66 -7.82 -4.09
CA VAL A 200 10.55 -9.24 -4.44
C VAL A 200 11.23 -9.52 -5.77
N THR A 201 11.06 -8.62 -6.75
CA THR A 201 11.68 -8.74 -8.07
C THR A 201 13.19 -8.68 -8.01
N VAL A 202 13.77 -7.70 -7.29
CA VAL A 202 15.23 -7.60 -7.16
C VAL A 202 15.81 -8.78 -6.39
N ALA A 203 15.13 -9.23 -5.33
CA ALA A 203 15.53 -10.42 -4.59
C ALA A 203 15.55 -11.68 -5.47
N ARG A 204 14.56 -11.84 -6.37
CA ARG A 204 14.55 -12.93 -7.35
C ARG A 204 15.66 -12.79 -8.38
N ALA A 205 15.95 -11.59 -8.87
CA ALA A 205 17.06 -11.32 -9.79
C ALA A 205 18.42 -11.66 -9.16
N MET A 206 18.63 -11.30 -7.89
CA MET A 206 19.82 -11.67 -7.12
C MET A 206 19.96 -13.19 -6.98
N ASN A 207 18.87 -13.89 -6.64
CA ASN A 207 18.87 -15.35 -6.52
C ASN A 207 19.10 -16.07 -7.87
N ALA A 208 18.62 -15.47 -8.96
CA ALA A 208 18.89 -15.95 -10.32
C ALA A 208 20.29 -15.55 -10.84
N LYS A 209 21.11 -14.84 -10.04
CA LYS A 209 22.44 -14.35 -10.41
C LYS A 209 22.42 -13.53 -11.70
N GLN A 210 21.42 -12.66 -11.85
CA GLN A 210 21.36 -11.71 -12.96
C GLN A 210 22.56 -10.74 -12.93
N ASP A 211 22.76 -10.03 -14.04
CA ASP A 211 23.88 -9.10 -14.18
C ASP A 211 23.86 -7.99 -13.11
N ASN A 212 25.04 -7.60 -12.63
CA ASN A 212 25.20 -6.61 -11.57
C ASN A 212 24.62 -5.24 -11.98
N ALA A 213 24.76 -4.83 -13.23
CA ALA A 213 24.20 -3.58 -13.72
C ALA A 213 22.67 -3.59 -13.66
N LEU A 214 22.05 -4.72 -14.02
CA LEU A 214 20.60 -4.89 -13.90
C LEU A 214 20.15 -4.78 -12.45
N ILE A 215 20.75 -5.55 -11.53
CA ILE A 215 20.38 -5.53 -10.11
C ILE A 215 20.53 -4.10 -9.56
N SER A 216 21.66 -3.44 -9.87
CA SER A 216 21.90 -2.05 -9.48
C SER A 216 20.80 -1.10 -9.96
N SER A 217 20.40 -1.20 -11.23
CA SER A 217 19.35 -0.35 -11.80
C SER A 217 17.98 -0.59 -11.15
N ILE A 218 17.60 -1.85 -10.89
CA ILE A 218 16.33 -2.19 -10.23
C ILE A 218 16.33 -1.65 -8.79
N SER A 219 17.40 -1.87 -8.01
CA SER A 219 17.53 -1.33 -6.66
C SER A 219 17.46 0.20 -6.65
N ASN A 220 18.06 0.88 -7.62
CA ASN A 220 17.97 2.34 -7.74
C ASN A 220 16.52 2.80 -7.98
N GLN A 221 15.79 2.11 -8.87
CA GLN A 221 14.38 2.41 -9.12
C GLN A 221 13.51 2.20 -7.87
N ILE A 222 13.76 1.15 -7.09
CA ILE A 222 13.09 0.91 -5.80
C ILE A 222 13.36 2.07 -4.82
N SER A 223 14.63 2.47 -4.70
CA SER A 223 15.04 3.62 -3.88
C SER A 223 14.26 4.89 -4.23
N GLN A 224 14.06 5.14 -5.54
CA GLN A 224 13.31 6.29 -6.03
C GLN A 224 11.82 6.20 -5.71
N TYR A 225 11.20 5.02 -5.80
CA TYR A 225 9.80 4.86 -5.37
C TYR A 225 9.61 5.25 -3.92
N PHE A 226 10.48 4.76 -3.02
CA PHE A 226 10.38 5.14 -1.61
C PHE A 226 10.71 6.61 -1.35
N ASP A 227 11.68 7.19 -2.07
CA ASP A 227 11.96 8.63 -1.97
C ASP A 227 10.76 9.48 -2.40
N MET A 228 10.15 9.17 -3.56
CA MET A 228 8.94 9.83 -4.05
C MET A 228 7.78 9.71 -3.06
N GLY A 229 7.55 8.52 -2.48
CA GLY A 229 6.52 8.32 -1.46
C GLY A 229 6.76 9.19 -0.21
N GLY A 230 7.99 9.26 0.28
CA GLY A 230 8.36 10.13 1.40
C GLY A 230 8.20 11.62 1.11
N GLN A 231 8.48 12.05 -0.12
CA GLN A 231 8.29 13.44 -0.57
C GLN A 231 6.81 13.85 -0.58
N GLN A 232 5.90 12.96 -0.96
CA GLN A 232 4.45 13.25 -0.93
C GLN A 232 3.98 13.65 0.47
N LEU A 233 4.54 13.03 1.51
CA LEU A 233 4.17 13.26 2.90
C LEU A 233 4.88 14.47 3.54
N ALA A 234 5.91 15.04 2.90
CA ALA A 234 6.78 16.04 3.52
C ALA A 234 6.08 17.33 3.96
N SER A 235 4.95 17.67 3.33
CA SER A 235 4.15 18.86 3.67
C SER A 235 2.99 18.60 4.64
N LEU A 236 2.77 17.34 5.06
CA LEU A 236 1.69 16.97 5.97
C LEU A 236 2.16 17.06 7.43
N ASP A 237 1.22 16.99 8.38
CA ASP A 237 1.56 17.08 9.81
C ASP A 237 2.47 15.92 10.23
N GLU A 238 3.70 16.25 10.61
CA GLU A 238 4.74 15.30 11.02
C GLU A 238 4.31 14.43 12.21
N LYS A 239 3.40 14.93 13.07
CA LYS A 239 2.87 14.12 14.17
C LYS A 239 2.05 12.92 13.69
N VAL A 240 1.45 13.04 12.50
CA VAL A 240 0.62 12.02 11.87
C VAL A 240 1.47 11.14 10.96
N VAL A 241 2.28 11.76 10.09
CA VAL A 241 2.98 11.03 9.01
C VAL A 241 4.42 10.69 9.31
N GLY A 242 5.02 11.25 10.37
CA GLY A 242 6.46 11.17 10.63
C GLY A 242 6.98 9.75 10.73
N HIS A 243 6.23 8.84 11.36
CA HIS A 243 6.64 7.43 11.47
C HIS A 243 6.73 6.74 10.09
N TRP A 244 5.75 6.99 9.23
CA TRP A 244 5.75 6.45 7.87
C TRP A 244 6.83 7.10 7.00
N ARG A 245 7.13 8.40 7.21
CA ARG A 245 8.28 9.06 6.57
C ARG A 245 9.62 8.44 6.96
N MET A 246 9.79 8.01 8.21
CA MET A 246 11.01 7.27 8.62
C MET A 246 11.13 5.94 7.88
N TYR A 247 10.01 5.23 7.64
CA TYR A 247 10.01 4.02 6.82
C TYR A 247 10.44 4.29 5.38
N PHE A 248 9.88 5.32 4.74
CA PHE A 248 10.28 5.73 3.39
C PHE A 248 11.76 6.10 3.30
N GLY A 249 12.26 6.90 4.25
CA GLY A 249 13.67 7.28 4.33
C GLY A 249 14.58 6.07 4.49
N LEU A 250 14.22 5.14 5.38
CA LEU A 250 14.92 3.86 5.57
C LEU A 250 14.99 3.06 4.27
N LYS A 251 13.84 2.76 3.65
CA LYS A 251 13.78 1.93 2.45
C LYS A 251 14.48 2.58 1.26
N SER A 252 14.34 3.90 1.10
CA SER A 252 15.06 4.64 0.06
C SER A 252 16.59 4.48 0.22
N LYS A 253 17.14 4.77 1.41
CA LYS A 253 18.58 4.64 1.64
C LYS A 253 19.06 3.19 1.60
N PHE A 254 18.26 2.24 2.07
CA PHE A 254 18.57 0.81 1.97
C PHE A 254 18.83 0.40 0.51
N TYR A 255 17.87 0.69 -0.38
CA TYR A 255 17.98 0.27 -1.78
C TYR A 255 18.97 1.12 -2.58
N LEU A 256 19.23 2.36 -2.17
CA LEU A 256 20.32 3.15 -2.75
C LEU A 256 21.69 2.54 -2.41
N ALA A 257 21.89 2.08 -1.17
CA ALA A 257 23.12 1.40 -0.77
C ALA A 257 23.31 0.08 -1.52
N GLU A 258 22.23 -0.70 -1.69
CA GLU A 258 22.23 -1.93 -2.50
C GLU A 258 22.58 -1.63 -3.96
N ALA A 259 21.98 -0.59 -4.56
CA ALA A 259 22.27 -0.17 -5.92
C ALA A 259 23.75 0.17 -6.12
N ARG A 260 24.35 0.92 -5.18
CA ARG A 260 25.77 1.28 -5.20
C ARG A 260 26.70 0.08 -5.00
N ALA A 261 26.32 -0.87 -4.14
CA ALA A 261 27.08 -2.10 -3.94
C ALA A 261 27.14 -2.94 -5.22
N TYR A 262 26.03 -3.09 -5.93
CA TYR A 262 26.02 -3.79 -7.23
C TYR A 262 26.70 -3.00 -8.35
N GLN A 263 26.63 -1.66 -8.33
CA GLN A 263 27.40 -0.82 -9.25
C GLN A 263 28.91 -1.02 -9.06
N ALA A 264 29.38 -1.15 -7.81
CA ALA A 264 30.79 -1.44 -7.53
C ALA A 264 31.25 -2.77 -8.13
N LEU A 265 30.42 -3.82 -8.00
CA LEU A 265 30.69 -5.13 -8.58
C LEU A 265 30.67 -5.11 -10.12
N ASP A 266 29.82 -4.28 -10.73
CA ASP A 266 29.79 -4.08 -12.19
C ASP A 266 31.06 -3.37 -12.69
N PHE A 267 31.49 -2.29 -12.02
CA PHE A 267 32.76 -1.62 -12.35
C PHE A 267 33.95 -2.55 -12.21
N LEU A 268 34.00 -3.34 -11.14
CA LEU A 268 35.06 -4.32 -10.94
C LEU A 268 35.09 -5.36 -12.07
N LYS A 269 33.93 -5.88 -12.48
CA LYS A 269 33.80 -6.80 -13.63
C LYS A 269 34.29 -6.17 -14.94
N LYS A 270 34.20 -4.84 -15.07
CA LYS A 270 34.69 -4.06 -16.22
C LYS A 270 36.15 -3.60 -16.08
N ASN A 271 36.88 -4.07 -15.07
CA ASN A 271 38.25 -3.65 -14.73
C ASN A 271 38.40 -2.16 -14.39
N ASP A 272 37.32 -1.52 -13.93
CA ASP A 272 37.31 -0.12 -13.50
C ASP A 272 37.43 -0.01 -11.97
N ALA A 273 38.62 -0.37 -11.46
CA ALA A 273 38.90 -0.40 -10.02
C ALA A 273 38.70 0.97 -9.31
N PRO A 274 39.09 2.13 -9.89
CA PRO A 274 38.84 3.43 -9.26
C PRO A 274 37.37 3.69 -8.96
N ASN A 275 36.48 3.43 -9.92
CA ASN A 275 35.04 3.62 -9.73
C ASN A 275 34.43 2.54 -8.83
N ALA A 276 34.95 1.30 -8.88
CA ALA A 276 34.53 0.24 -7.97
C ALA A 276 34.79 0.61 -6.50
N LEU A 277 35.99 1.11 -6.18
CA LEU A 277 36.34 1.56 -4.82
C LEU A 277 35.41 2.68 -4.36
N LYS A 278 35.21 3.70 -5.21
CA LYS A 278 34.36 4.84 -4.89
C LYS A 278 32.90 4.45 -4.67
N ALA A 279 32.38 3.52 -5.48
CA ALA A 279 31.01 3.01 -5.36
C ALA A 279 30.82 2.20 -4.06
N ALA A 280 31.82 1.40 -3.67
CA ALA A 280 31.79 0.62 -2.43
C ALA A 280 31.86 1.52 -1.17
N GLU A 281 32.67 2.58 -1.20
CA GLU A 281 32.70 3.62 -0.15
C GLU A 281 31.33 4.30 -0.01
N GLU A 282 30.72 4.73 -1.12
CA GLU A 282 29.42 5.39 -1.08
C GLU A 282 28.31 4.45 -0.60
N ALA A 283 28.34 3.17 -0.99
CA ALA A 283 27.38 2.17 -0.49
C ALA A 283 27.39 2.09 1.05
N SER A 284 28.57 2.05 1.66
CA SER A 284 28.72 2.01 3.12
C SER A 284 28.24 3.30 3.80
N LYS A 285 28.56 4.46 3.23
CA LYS A 285 28.07 5.75 3.73
C LYS A 285 26.55 5.83 3.69
N VAL A 286 25.92 5.41 2.60
CA VAL A 286 24.45 5.43 2.45
C VAL A 286 23.80 4.42 3.40
N GLN A 287 24.41 3.26 3.63
CA GLN A 287 23.93 2.29 4.61
C GLN A 287 23.91 2.86 6.04
N GLN A 288 24.89 3.68 6.42
CA GLN A 288 24.89 4.36 7.72
C GLN A 288 23.71 5.34 7.84
N GLN A 289 23.32 6.01 6.73
CA GLN A 289 22.10 6.82 6.70
C GLN A 289 20.84 5.96 6.90
N ALA A 290 20.76 4.80 6.25
CA ALA A 290 19.67 3.84 6.45
C ALA A 290 19.60 3.37 7.92
N ALA A 291 20.75 3.12 8.56
CA ALA A 291 20.82 2.75 9.98
C ALA A 291 20.29 3.87 10.90
N SER A 292 20.56 5.14 10.57
CA SER A 292 19.99 6.28 11.32
C SER A 292 18.46 6.32 11.22
N PHE A 293 17.88 6.06 10.03
CA PHE A 293 16.43 5.96 9.89
C PHE A 293 15.84 4.77 10.67
N CYS A 294 16.52 3.61 10.70
CA CYS A 294 16.14 2.48 11.55
C CYS A 294 16.05 2.87 13.03
N GLU A 295 17.04 3.61 13.52
CA GLU A 295 17.08 4.08 14.91
C GLU A 295 15.93 5.06 15.20
N GLN A 296 15.71 6.02 14.30
CA GLN A 296 14.62 7.01 14.42
C GLN A 296 13.24 6.34 14.37
N TYR A 297 13.04 5.40 13.46
CA TYR A 297 11.82 4.60 13.36
C TYR A 297 11.54 3.84 14.67
N SER A 298 12.57 3.23 15.27
CA SER A 298 12.44 2.45 16.51
C SER A 298 12.09 3.28 17.75
N LYS A 299 12.23 4.61 17.69
CA LYS A 299 11.90 5.52 18.81
C LYS A 299 10.40 5.82 18.89
N THR A 300 9.61 5.48 17.88
CA THR A 300 8.16 5.65 17.88
C THR A 300 7.49 4.48 18.64
N LYS A 301 6.47 4.79 19.45
CA LYS A 301 5.74 3.78 20.25
C LYS A 301 5.14 2.71 19.32
N GLY A 302 5.21 1.44 19.73
CA GLY A 302 4.65 0.31 18.97
C GLY A 302 5.49 -0.19 17.78
N ALA A 303 6.66 0.39 17.51
CA ALA A 303 7.52 -0.04 16.41
C ALA A 303 8.26 -1.36 16.72
N GLY A 304 8.23 -2.30 15.78
CA GLY A 304 9.26 -3.34 15.69
C GLY A 304 10.63 -2.70 15.42
N SER A 305 11.72 -3.43 15.71
CA SER A 305 13.09 -2.92 15.48
C SER A 305 13.63 -3.42 14.12
N PRO A 306 13.54 -2.63 13.02
CA PRO A 306 13.96 -3.07 11.69
C PRO A 306 15.46 -3.39 11.61
N GLN A 307 16.29 -2.75 12.43
CA GLN A 307 17.74 -2.96 12.45
C GLN A 307 18.14 -4.40 12.82
N ARG A 308 17.30 -5.10 13.58
CA ARG A 308 17.52 -6.50 13.99
C ARG A 308 16.86 -7.49 13.03
N HIS A 309 16.06 -7.02 12.09
CA HIS A 309 15.38 -7.88 11.15
C HIS A 309 16.38 -8.41 10.10
N PRO A 310 16.27 -9.68 9.66
CA PRO A 310 17.18 -10.26 8.68
C PRO A 310 17.35 -9.43 7.40
N PHE A 311 16.30 -8.73 6.93
CA PHE A 311 16.37 -7.83 5.77
C PHE A 311 17.51 -6.80 5.90
N PHE A 312 17.66 -6.19 7.08
CA PHE A 312 18.67 -5.16 7.31
C PHE A 312 20.08 -5.76 7.47
N LEU A 313 20.17 -6.88 8.18
CA LEU A 313 21.43 -7.60 8.40
C LEU A 313 22.03 -8.15 7.09
N GLN A 314 21.19 -8.50 6.12
CA GLN A 314 21.63 -8.95 4.81
C GLN A 314 22.30 -7.84 4.00
N LEU A 315 21.77 -6.62 4.02
CA LEU A 315 22.41 -5.47 3.37
C LEU A 315 23.79 -5.19 3.98
N ASP A 316 23.88 -5.22 5.30
CA ASP A 316 25.14 -5.03 6.02
C ASP A 316 26.19 -6.09 5.62
N SER A 317 25.76 -7.34 5.50
CA SER A 317 26.60 -8.43 5.02
C SER A 317 27.00 -8.27 3.55
N LEU A 318 26.09 -7.81 2.69
CA LEU A 318 26.35 -7.53 1.28
C LEU A 318 27.43 -6.45 1.14
N ILE A 319 27.27 -5.32 1.82
CA ILE A 319 28.18 -4.17 1.70
C ILE A 319 29.57 -4.53 2.19
N ARG A 320 29.69 -5.16 3.37
CA ARG A 320 30.99 -5.62 3.87
C ARG A 320 31.69 -6.55 2.88
N ARG A 321 30.95 -7.51 2.31
CA ARG A 321 31.50 -8.43 1.31
C ARG A 321 31.98 -7.68 0.07
N VAL A 322 31.18 -6.76 -0.47
CA VAL A 322 31.56 -5.97 -1.65
C VAL A 322 32.81 -5.13 -1.39
N GLN A 323 32.87 -4.44 -0.24
CA GLN A 323 34.05 -3.67 0.14
C GLN A 323 35.30 -4.55 0.20
N SER A 324 35.25 -5.67 0.93
CA SER A 324 36.37 -6.60 1.02
C SER A 324 36.79 -7.15 -0.35
N THR A 325 35.84 -7.47 -1.23
CA THR A 325 36.14 -7.94 -2.60
C THR A 325 36.85 -6.87 -3.42
N VAL A 326 36.32 -5.65 -3.46
CA VAL A 326 36.89 -4.56 -4.27
C VAL A 326 38.28 -4.17 -3.76
N GLU A 327 38.45 -4.07 -2.43
CA GLU A 327 39.73 -3.74 -1.81
C GLU A 327 40.78 -4.84 -2.07
N PHE A 328 40.39 -6.11 -1.93
CA PHE A 328 41.27 -7.24 -2.18
C PHE A 328 41.78 -7.27 -3.63
N GLU A 329 40.88 -7.18 -4.60
CA GLU A 329 41.23 -7.15 -6.03
C GLU A 329 42.10 -5.94 -6.37
N ASN A 330 41.80 -4.76 -5.80
CA ASN A 330 42.64 -3.59 -6.01
C ASN A 330 44.03 -3.75 -5.38
N ASN A 331 44.14 -4.39 -4.22
CA ASN A 331 45.41 -4.58 -3.52
C ASN A 331 46.31 -5.63 -4.16
N ILE A 332 45.77 -6.54 -4.97
CA ILE A 332 46.53 -7.60 -5.64
C ILE A 332 46.77 -7.31 -7.12
N ILE A 333 45.79 -6.74 -7.81
CA ILE A 333 45.80 -6.65 -9.27
C ILE A 333 45.97 -5.20 -9.73
N HIS A 334 45.11 -4.28 -9.26
CA HIS A 334 44.95 -2.99 -9.94
C HIS A 334 45.84 -1.87 -9.37
N HIS A 335 46.06 -1.85 -8.05
CA HIS A 335 46.82 -0.85 -7.29
C HIS A 335 46.45 0.60 -7.65
N LYS A 336 45.14 0.87 -7.81
CA LYS A 336 44.63 2.20 -8.12
C LYS A 336 44.11 2.91 -6.88
N ARG A 337 44.00 4.24 -6.98
CA ARG A 337 43.26 5.07 -6.02
C ARG A 337 41.79 5.11 -6.42
N ALA A 338 40.91 5.32 -5.44
CA ALA A 338 39.50 5.57 -5.71
C ALA A 338 39.32 6.80 -6.61
N ALA A 339 38.30 6.76 -7.46
CA ALA A 339 37.92 7.91 -8.28
C ALA A 339 37.51 9.11 -7.41
N ALA A 340 37.72 10.32 -7.91
CA ALA A 340 37.27 11.53 -7.24
C ALA A 340 35.73 11.62 -7.25
N ASP A 341 35.15 11.42 -8.43
CA ASP A 341 33.72 11.50 -8.69
C ASP A 341 33.14 10.11 -8.95
N LEU A 342 31.92 9.89 -8.47
CA LEU A 342 31.20 8.64 -8.66
C LEU A 342 30.22 8.78 -9.83
N PRO A 343 30.28 7.88 -10.85
CA PRO A 343 29.29 7.90 -11.91
C PRO A 343 27.85 7.75 -11.41
N SER A 344 26.90 8.37 -12.10
CA SER A 344 25.48 8.26 -11.80
C SER A 344 24.99 6.81 -11.90
N LEU A 345 24.00 6.45 -11.09
CA LEU A 345 23.29 5.19 -11.27
C LEU A 345 22.43 5.23 -12.54
N ASP A 346 22.27 4.08 -13.17
CA ASP A 346 21.29 3.93 -14.24
C ASP A 346 19.87 4.00 -13.66
N ASN A 347 19.01 4.78 -14.32
CA ASN A 347 17.62 4.99 -13.93
C ASN A 347 16.64 4.17 -14.78
N ASN A 348 17.12 3.44 -15.79
CA ASN A 348 16.27 2.72 -16.74
C ASN A 348 16.64 1.24 -16.80
N PRO A 349 16.16 0.42 -15.85
CA PRO A 349 16.37 -1.03 -15.90
C PRO A 349 15.85 -1.60 -17.21
N THR A 350 16.64 -2.45 -17.87
CA THR A 350 16.26 -3.06 -19.16
C THR A 350 15.05 -3.98 -19.05
N HIS A 351 14.81 -4.57 -17.87
CA HIS A 351 13.65 -5.37 -17.52
C HIS A 351 13.50 -5.46 -15.99
N GLY A 352 12.43 -6.09 -15.50
CA GLY A 352 12.20 -6.30 -14.07
C GLY A 352 11.43 -5.17 -13.37
N ILE A 353 11.19 -4.04 -14.06
CA ILE A 353 10.25 -3.02 -13.60
C ILE A 353 8.89 -3.26 -14.27
N LEU A 354 7.84 -3.34 -13.46
CA LEU A 354 6.47 -3.54 -13.89
C LEU A 354 5.59 -2.41 -13.35
N PRO A 355 4.56 -1.99 -14.09
CA PRO A 355 3.56 -1.09 -13.55
C PRO A 355 2.68 -1.83 -12.52
N ALA A 356 1.93 -1.04 -11.76
CA ALA A 356 0.78 -1.53 -11.01
C ALA A 356 -0.18 -2.31 -11.92
N GLU A 357 -0.88 -3.29 -11.35
CA GLU A 357 -1.94 -3.98 -12.08
C GLU A 357 -3.10 -3.03 -12.30
N GLU A 358 -3.68 -3.01 -13.51
CA GLU A 358 -4.84 -2.17 -13.76
C GLU A 358 -6.02 -2.69 -12.94
N TYR A 359 -6.57 -1.84 -12.07
CA TYR A 359 -7.78 -2.19 -11.36
C TYR A 359 -8.99 -2.01 -12.27
N ILE A 360 -9.73 -3.09 -12.47
CA ILE A 360 -11.00 -3.08 -13.21
C ILE A 360 -12.14 -3.09 -12.18
N PRO A 361 -12.95 -2.01 -12.13
CA PRO A 361 -14.14 -1.96 -11.27
C PRO A 361 -15.16 -3.04 -11.63
N ALA A 362 -15.90 -3.52 -10.62
CA ALA A 362 -16.98 -4.47 -10.84
C ALA A 362 -18.07 -3.86 -11.73
N LYS A 363 -18.62 -4.67 -12.65
CA LYS A 363 -19.75 -4.26 -13.48
C LYS A 363 -21.01 -4.13 -12.64
N LEU A 364 -21.93 -3.26 -13.07
CA LEU A 364 -23.24 -3.11 -12.44
C LEU A 364 -23.95 -4.47 -12.34
N ASN A 365 -24.44 -4.79 -11.14
CA ASN A 365 -25.14 -6.03 -10.88
C ASN A 365 -26.45 -6.13 -11.70
N SER A 366 -26.78 -7.30 -12.22
CA SER A 366 -27.99 -7.51 -13.02
C SER A 366 -29.30 -7.29 -12.25
N LEU A 367 -29.28 -7.33 -10.91
CA LEU A 367 -30.44 -6.95 -10.08
C LEU A 367 -30.81 -5.47 -10.23
N PHE A 368 -29.86 -4.61 -10.59
CA PHE A 368 -30.10 -3.21 -10.90
C PHE A 368 -30.66 -3.06 -12.32
N SER A 369 -31.91 -3.46 -12.51
CA SER A 369 -32.68 -3.15 -13.72
C SER A 369 -33.33 -1.76 -13.63
N PRO A 370 -33.71 -1.13 -14.75
CA PRO A 370 -34.51 0.10 -14.73
C PRO A 370 -35.80 -0.02 -13.91
N ASN A 371 -36.44 -1.20 -13.91
CA ASN A 371 -37.65 -1.44 -13.13
C ASN A 371 -37.36 -1.48 -11.62
N THR A 372 -36.32 -2.20 -11.21
CA THR A 372 -35.88 -2.26 -9.81
C THR A 372 -35.45 -0.88 -9.31
N TYR A 373 -34.75 -0.12 -10.15
CA TYR A 373 -34.32 1.23 -9.85
C TYR A 373 -35.49 2.21 -9.63
N ARG A 374 -36.56 2.10 -10.42
CA ARG A 374 -37.80 2.89 -10.21
C ARG A 374 -38.50 2.55 -8.90
N ALA A 375 -38.37 1.32 -8.39
CA ALA A 375 -39.01 0.88 -7.16
C ALA A 375 -38.43 1.52 -5.87
N PHE A 376 -37.30 2.23 -5.95
CA PHE A 376 -36.81 3.08 -4.87
C PHE A 376 -37.51 4.43 -4.86
N ASP A 377 -38.36 4.65 -3.85
CA ASP A 377 -39.18 5.85 -3.69
C ASP A 377 -38.55 6.83 -2.69
N ILE A 378 -37.50 7.53 -3.14
CA ILE A 378 -36.80 8.56 -2.35
C ILE A 378 -37.72 9.74 -1.99
N GLY A 379 -38.81 9.94 -2.74
CA GLY A 379 -39.81 11.00 -2.55
C GLY A 379 -40.42 11.00 -1.14
N ARG A 380 -40.60 9.81 -0.56
CA ARG A 380 -41.16 9.62 0.81
C ARG A 380 -40.32 10.24 1.91
N ASN A 381 -39.05 10.56 1.63
CA ASN A 381 -38.11 11.08 2.60
C ASN A 381 -37.59 12.48 2.26
N VAL A 382 -38.10 13.11 1.19
CA VAL A 382 -37.78 14.49 0.83
C VAL A 382 -38.18 15.42 1.98
N GLY A 383 -37.27 16.32 2.37
CA GLY A 383 -37.47 17.28 3.45
C GLY A 383 -37.33 16.72 4.87
N LYS A 384 -37.18 15.40 5.06
CA LYS A 384 -36.87 14.84 6.40
C LYS A 384 -35.38 15.06 6.70
N PRO A 385 -35.00 15.58 7.89
CA PRO A 385 -33.60 15.68 8.26
C PRO A 385 -32.98 14.29 8.43
N TYR A 386 -31.68 14.16 8.17
CA TYR A 386 -30.98 12.90 8.44
C TYR A 386 -30.93 12.72 9.95
N LYS A 387 -31.61 11.69 10.47
CA LYS A 387 -31.50 11.36 11.90
C LYS A 387 -30.14 10.74 12.12
N GLU A 388 -29.25 11.52 12.71
CA GLU A 388 -27.91 11.08 13.07
C GLU A 388 -28.00 9.98 14.13
N ASP A 389 -27.49 8.79 13.82
CA ASP A 389 -27.29 7.75 14.85
C ASP A 389 -26.02 8.12 15.62
N LYS A 390 -26.17 8.56 16.86
CA LYS A 390 -25.03 8.92 17.71
C LYS A 390 -24.02 7.78 17.86
N ARG A 391 -24.48 6.52 17.78
CA ARG A 391 -23.61 5.33 17.84
C ARG A 391 -22.77 5.16 16.58
N ALA A 392 -23.16 5.77 15.44
CA ALA A 392 -22.38 5.73 14.21
C ALA A 392 -21.08 6.55 14.30
N ARG A 393 -20.93 7.40 15.32
CA ARG A 393 -19.67 8.09 15.63
C ARG A 393 -18.82 7.35 16.66
N GLU A 394 -19.35 6.33 17.33
CA GLU A 394 -18.63 5.49 18.29
C GLU A 394 -17.99 4.28 17.60
N ILE A 395 -17.24 4.54 16.53
CA ILE A 395 -16.57 3.50 15.74
C ILE A 395 -15.38 2.95 16.54
N LYS A 396 -15.35 1.64 16.72
CA LYS A 396 -14.20 0.95 17.31
C LYS A 396 -13.19 0.60 16.22
N GLU A 397 -11.92 0.61 16.60
CA GLU A 397 -10.84 0.10 15.75
C GLU A 397 -11.13 -1.33 15.27
N ALA A 398 -10.82 -1.57 14.00
CA ALA A 398 -10.84 -2.89 13.41
C ALA A 398 -9.90 -3.80 14.23
N ARG A 399 -10.40 -4.96 14.65
CA ARG A 399 -9.62 -5.94 15.41
C ARG A 399 -8.82 -6.79 14.46
N GLU A 400 -7.69 -6.26 14.02
CA GLU A 400 -6.83 -6.92 13.05
C GLU A 400 -6.06 -8.08 13.68
N MET A 401 -5.84 -9.14 12.90
CA MET A 401 -4.90 -10.18 13.31
C MET A 401 -3.45 -9.68 13.22
N PRO A 402 -2.60 -9.96 14.24
CA PRO A 402 -1.19 -9.62 14.23
C PRO A 402 -0.41 -10.17 13.02
N ILE A 403 0.49 -9.35 12.48
CA ILE A 403 1.46 -9.75 11.45
C ILE A 403 2.80 -10.05 12.14
N PRO A 404 3.40 -11.25 11.97
CA PRO A 404 4.61 -11.65 12.69
C PRO A 404 5.90 -11.10 12.05
N GLN A 405 5.97 -9.78 11.81
CA GLN A 405 7.14 -9.08 11.25
C GLN A 405 8.11 -8.49 12.29
N GLY A 406 7.85 -8.70 13.60
CA GLY A 406 8.64 -8.16 14.70
C GLY A 406 8.47 -8.95 16.00
N MET A 407 9.26 -8.60 17.01
CA MET A 407 9.15 -9.12 18.39
C MET A 407 8.89 -7.96 19.36
N PRO A 408 7.69 -7.87 19.97
CA PRO A 408 6.54 -8.77 19.76
C PRO A 408 5.92 -8.61 18.36
N PRO A 409 5.17 -9.63 17.88
CA PRO A 409 4.34 -9.51 16.69
C PRO A 409 3.39 -8.31 16.81
N SER A 410 3.15 -7.61 15.71
CA SER A 410 2.35 -6.37 15.70
C SER A 410 1.19 -6.47 14.71
N GLU A 411 -0.01 -6.04 15.11
CA GLU A 411 -1.18 -5.84 14.21
C GLU A 411 -0.86 -4.86 13.06
N SER A 412 -0.02 -3.88 13.38
CA SER A 412 0.53 -2.89 12.47
C SER A 412 1.92 -2.49 12.98
N ALA A 413 2.87 -2.21 12.09
CA ALA A 413 4.19 -1.71 12.50
C ALA A 413 4.14 -0.25 13.01
N CYS A 414 2.93 0.30 13.19
CA CYS A 414 2.61 1.69 13.51
C CYS A 414 1.43 1.71 14.48
N THR A 415 1.59 2.30 15.67
CA THR A 415 0.43 2.70 16.48
C THR A 415 0.07 4.14 16.12
N ILE A 416 -1.20 4.40 15.82
CA ILE A 416 -1.70 5.75 15.60
C ILE A 416 -1.52 6.53 16.91
N ALA A 417 -0.67 7.57 16.86
CA ALA A 417 -0.24 8.35 18.03
C ALA A 417 -1.36 9.22 18.59
#